data_AF-A0A4P0YAN9-F1
#
_entry.id   AF-A0A4P0YAN9-F1
#
_cell.length_a   1.000
_cell.length_b   1.000
_cell.length_c   1.000
_cell.angle_alpha   90.00
_cell.angle_beta   90.00
_cell.angle_gamma   90.00
#
_symmetry.space_group_name_H-M   'P 1'
#
loop_
_entity.id
_entity.type
_entity.pdbx_description
1 polymer ?
#
loop_
_entity_poly.entity_id
_entity_poly.type
_entity_poly.pdbx_seq_one_letter_code
_entity_poly.pdbx_strand_id
1 'polypeptide(L)'
;MKILIYGINFSPELTATGKYSGEMAEWMAREKQDVRAVTAPPYYPEWKVKSPYSSWKYKKEVISNVTVFRCPLYVPKKVSTLKRLIHLTSFTLSSFPQLFRNFFWKPDLVICVAPTLFCVPFAKLFSKVTKAKLIIHIQDYEVDAMFGLNLANTGGLSKLARRFEKWCLSKADFVSTISNTMIDKAVSKGVKRQNTIFFPNWSELDKFKNILFKDIEEFREGLNLPSNRKIILYSGNVGDKQGLEIIPDIASNPAFSDSIF
;
A
#
# COMPACT_ATOMS: atom_id res chain seq x y z
N MET A 1 -8.99 -1.58 22.23
CA MET A 1 -8.78 -2.89 21.58
C MET A 1 -7.31 -3.06 21.23
N LYS A 2 -6.87 -4.30 21.02
CA LYS A 2 -5.53 -4.65 20.57
C LYS A 2 -5.53 -4.95 19.07
N ILE A 3 -4.81 -4.14 18.30
CA ILE A 3 -4.81 -4.19 16.84
C ILE A 3 -3.42 -4.56 16.33
N LEU A 4 -3.33 -5.67 15.59
CA LEU A 4 -2.11 -6.09 14.93
C LEU A 4 -2.16 -5.76 13.43
N ILE A 5 -1.32 -4.84 12.99
CA ILE A 5 -1.12 -4.55 11.57
C ILE A 5 -0.04 -5.50 11.03
N TYR A 6 -0.30 -6.15 9.90
CA TYR A 6 0.62 -7.10 9.29
C TYR A 6 0.71 -6.90 7.78
N GLY A 7 1.89 -6.52 7.29
CA GLY A 7 2.10 -6.25 5.86
C GLY A 7 3.55 -5.88 5.60
N ILE A 8 3.99 -5.88 4.35
CA ILE A 8 5.40 -5.62 4.03
C ILE A 8 5.76 -4.12 4.09
N ASN A 9 4.81 -3.22 3.83
CA ASN A 9 5.04 -1.78 3.74
C ASN A 9 4.51 -1.05 4.98
N PHE A 10 5.34 -0.19 5.57
CA PHE A 10 4.99 0.63 6.73
C PHE A 10 5.95 1.83 6.84
N SER A 11 5.48 2.98 7.34
CA SER A 11 6.31 4.18 7.59
C SER A 11 7.65 3.83 8.24
N PRO A 12 8.78 4.43 7.87
CA PRO A 12 8.93 5.66 7.09
C PRO A 12 9.07 5.42 5.57
N GLU A 13 8.57 4.29 5.06
CA GLU A 13 8.62 4.05 3.61
C GLU A 13 7.75 5.07 2.84
N LEU A 14 8.31 5.62 1.76
CA LEU A 14 7.67 6.68 0.96
C LEU A 14 6.55 6.16 0.03
N THR A 15 6.37 4.84 -0.07
CA THR A 15 5.26 4.26 -0.84
C THR A 15 3.93 4.65 -0.25
N ALA A 16 2.90 4.80 -1.09
CA ALA A 16 1.54 5.06 -0.64
C ALA A 16 1.09 4.03 0.42
N THR A 17 1.25 2.73 0.16
CA THR A 17 0.92 1.67 1.12
C THR A 17 1.70 1.82 2.43
N GLY A 18 2.99 2.14 2.37
CA GLY A 18 3.83 2.33 3.56
C GLY A 18 3.39 3.52 4.41
N LYS A 19 3.24 4.69 3.77
CA LYS A 19 2.73 5.93 4.37
C LYS A 19 1.39 5.70 5.07
N TYR A 20 0.39 5.22 4.33
CA TYR A 20 -0.96 5.07 4.88
C TYR A 20 -1.03 3.97 5.96
N SER A 21 -0.25 2.89 5.85
CA SER A 21 -0.20 1.88 6.91
C SER A 21 0.37 2.42 8.22
N GLY A 22 1.41 3.26 8.13
CA GLY A 22 1.97 3.92 9.29
C GLY A 22 1.01 4.93 9.89
N GLU A 23 0.55 5.88 9.10
CA GLU A 23 -0.39 6.93 9.55
C GLU A 23 -1.70 6.35 10.11
N MET A 24 -2.23 5.25 9.54
CA MET A 24 -3.36 4.50 10.10
C MET A 24 -3.05 4.00 11.51
N ALA A 25 -1.87 3.41 11.70
CA ALA A 25 -1.45 2.87 12.99
C ALA A 25 -1.31 3.98 14.04
N GLU A 26 -0.72 5.11 13.65
CA GLU A 26 -0.55 6.27 14.53
C GLU A 26 -1.91 6.88 14.89
N TRP A 27 -2.84 6.98 13.94
CA TRP A 27 -4.20 7.41 14.20
C TRP A 27 -4.91 6.47 15.18
N MET A 28 -4.86 5.15 14.96
CA MET A 28 -5.43 4.17 15.89
C MET A 28 -4.84 4.27 17.30
N ALA A 29 -3.52 4.48 17.41
CA ALA A 29 -2.86 4.66 18.70
C ALA A 29 -3.31 5.95 19.40
N ARG A 30 -3.50 7.05 18.64
CA ARG A 30 -4.09 8.31 19.16
C ARG A 30 -5.53 8.11 19.65
N GLU A 31 -6.31 7.28 18.97
CA GLU A 31 -7.64 6.84 19.41
C GLU A 31 -7.61 5.79 20.55
N LYS A 32 -6.52 5.77 21.33
CA LYS A 32 -6.33 4.94 22.53
C LYS A 32 -6.42 3.43 22.29
N GLN A 33 -6.15 2.98 21.06
CA GLN A 33 -5.99 1.55 20.77
C GLN A 33 -4.56 1.10 21.09
N ASP A 34 -4.38 -0.14 21.51
CA ASP A 34 -3.05 -0.75 21.69
C ASP A 34 -2.65 -1.35 20.33
N VAL A 35 -1.72 -0.70 19.63
CA VAL A 35 -1.38 -1.02 18.25
C VAL A 35 0.03 -1.60 18.15
N ARG A 36 0.13 -2.72 17.44
CA ARG A 36 1.41 -3.32 17.06
C ARG A 36 1.46 -3.53 15.55
N ALA A 37 2.64 -3.41 14.96
CA ALA A 37 2.86 -3.67 13.54
C ALA A 37 3.96 -4.72 13.36
N VAL A 38 3.75 -5.67 12.44
CA VAL A 38 4.77 -6.61 11.95
C VAL A 38 4.99 -6.29 10.48
N THR A 39 6.19 -5.83 10.14
CA THR A 39 6.47 -5.24 8.82
C THR A 39 7.92 -5.42 8.39
N ALA A 40 8.26 -5.11 7.14
CA ALA A 40 9.64 -5.04 6.70
C ALA A 40 10.31 -3.71 7.10
N PRO A 41 11.66 -3.66 7.17
CA PRO A 41 12.39 -2.41 7.06
C PRO A 41 12.07 -1.70 5.72
N PRO A 42 12.10 -0.36 5.67
CA PRO A 42 11.85 0.38 4.44
C PRO A 42 12.93 0.02 3.40
N TYR A 43 12.48 -0.27 2.17
CA TYR A 43 13.37 -0.62 1.06
C TYR A 43 13.03 0.09 -0.24
N TYR A 44 11.79 0.56 -0.41
CA TYR A 44 11.34 1.29 -1.59
C TYR A 44 11.55 2.81 -1.40
N PRO A 45 11.79 3.62 -2.46
CA PRO A 45 11.80 3.31 -3.91
C PRO A 45 13.08 2.71 -4.45
N GLU A 46 14.17 2.78 -3.69
CA GLU A 46 15.50 2.45 -4.19
C GLU A 46 15.77 0.93 -4.27
N TRP A 47 14.82 0.09 -3.88
CA TRP A 47 14.99 -1.35 -3.73
C TRP A 47 16.25 -1.69 -2.91
N LYS A 48 16.44 -0.94 -1.82
CA LYS A 48 17.59 -1.04 -0.95
C LYS A 48 17.22 -0.63 0.47
N VAL A 49 17.53 -1.49 1.43
CA VAL A 49 17.42 -1.14 2.86
C VAL A 49 18.58 -0.22 3.24
N LYS A 50 18.26 0.93 3.84
CA LYS A 50 19.23 1.92 4.31
C LYS A 50 19.36 1.93 5.83
N SER A 51 20.51 2.40 6.32
CA SER A 51 20.72 2.71 7.74
C SER A 51 19.61 3.66 8.23
N PRO A 52 19.07 3.47 9.46
CA PRO A 52 19.51 2.55 10.52
C PRO A 52 18.91 1.14 10.43
N TYR A 53 18.29 0.77 9.32
CA TYR A 53 17.66 -0.54 9.14
C TYR A 53 18.61 -1.57 8.53
N SER A 54 18.26 -2.85 8.67
CA SER A 54 19.00 -3.98 8.09
C SER A 54 18.03 -4.96 7.43
N SER A 55 18.39 -5.47 6.26
CA SER A 55 17.63 -6.52 5.57
C SER A 55 17.77 -7.91 6.20
N TRP A 56 18.68 -8.08 7.17
CA TRP A 56 19.03 -9.41 7.73
C TRP A 56 18.78 -9.53 9.24
N LYS A 57 18.47 -8.42 9.92
CA LYS A 57 18.25 -8.40 11.38
C LYS A 57 16.83 -7.99 11.71
N TYR A 58 16.28 -8.62 12.76
CA TYR A 58 15.06 -8.14 13.36
C TYR A 58 15.34 -6.84 14.12
N LYS A 59 14.38 -5.91 14.09
CA LYS A 59 14.42 -4.69 14.89
C LYS A 59 13.05 -4.45 15.52
N LYS A 60 13.04 -4.10 16.81
CA LYS A 60 11.85 -3.60 17.49
C LYS A 60 12.03 -2.11 17.70
N GLU A 61 11.01 -1.32 17.42
CA GLU A 61 10.98 0.11 17.67
C GLU A 61 9.58 0.55 18.11
N VAL A 62 9.48 1.77 18.64
CA VAL A 62 8.20 2.40 18.97
C VAL A 62 8.13 3.70 18.18
N ILE A 63 7.08 3.84 17.37
CA ILE A 63 6.84 5.01 16.52
C ILE A 63 5.45 5.53 16.88
N SER A 64 5.35 6.76 17.40
CA SER A 64 4.06 7.39 17.71
C SER A 64 3.13 6.49 18.54
N ASN A 65 3.67 5.88 19.61
CA ASN A 65 3.00 4.91 20.48
C ASN A 65 2.61 3.56 19.85
N VAL A 66 3.03 3.28 18.61
CA VAL A 66 2.88 1.98 17.95
C VAL A 66 4.13 1.14 18.16
N THR A 67 3.99 -0.09 18.67
CA THR A 67 5.14 -1.02 18.71
C THR A 67 5.33 -1.67 17.35
N VAL A 68 6.46 -1.40 16.69
CA VAL A 68 6.76 -1.89 15.35
C VAL A 68 7.86 -2.95 15.41
N PHE A 69 7.62 -4.09 14.79
CA PHE A 69 8.59 -5.15 14.59
C PHE A 69 8.96 -5.24 13.11
N ARG A 70 10.23 -4.95 12.82
CA ARG A 70 10.84 -5.08 11.50
C ARG A 70 11.43 -6.45 11.33
N CYS A 71 11.00 -7.14 10.28
CA CYS A 71 11.46 -8.48 9.93
C CYS A 71 12.43 -8.44 8.73
N PRO A 72 13.51 -9.23 8.75
CA PRO A 72 14.43 -9.38 7.61
C PRO A 72 13.71 -9.70 6.30
N LEU A 73 14.27 -9.31 5.16
CA LEU A 73 13.76 -9.71 3.86
C LEU A 73 14.85 -9.66 2.79
N TYR A 74 14.69 -10.48 1.76
CA TYR A 74 15.50 -10.41 0.55
C TYR A 74 15.04 -9.22 -0.30
N VAL A 75 15.93 -8.28 -0.61
CA VAL A 75 15.63 -7.17 -1.54
C VAL A 75 16.51 -7.33 -2.79
N PRO A 76 15.90 -7.51 -3.98
CA PRO A 76 16.66 -7.71 -5.21
C PRO A 76 17.27 -6.41 -5.74
N LYS A 77 18.53 -6.46 -6.20
CA LYS A 77 19.18 -5.33 -6.90
C LYS A 77 18.55 -4.99 -8.26
N LYS A 78 18.01 -6.00 -8.95
CA LYS A 78 17.28 -5.86 -10.22
C LYS A 78 15.96 -6.61 -10.08
N VAL A 79 14.85 -5.90 -10.23
CA VAL A 79 13.50 -6.43 -10.03
C VAL A 79 13.11 -7.30 -11.23
N SER A 80 12.65 -8.52 -10.96
CA SER A 80 12.01 -9.41 -11.92
C SER A 80 10.85 -10.13 -11.24
N THR A 81 9.93 -10.72 -11.99
CA THR A 81 8.75 -11.42 -11.43
C THR A 81 9.16 -12.48 -10.41
N LEU A 82 10.13 -13.34 -10.74
CA LEU A 82 10.64 -14.38 -9.83
C LEU A 82 11.30 -13.78 -8.59
N LYS A 83 12.12 -12.74 -8.74
CA LYS A 83 12.77 -12.09 -7.60
C LYS A 83 11.77 -11.36 -6.69
N ARG A 84 10.68 -10.83 -7.24
CA ARG A 84 9.57 -10.24 -6.48
C ARG A 84 8.84 -11.32 -5.68
N LEU A 85 8.63 -12.51 -6.27
CA LEU A 85 8.08 -13.65 -5.54
C LEU A 85 9.00 -14.09 -4.39
N ILE A 86 10.31 -14.19 -4.62
CA ILE A 86 11.29 -14.50 -3.58
C ILE A 86 11.29 -13.41 -2.48
N HIS A 87 11.22 -12.13 -2.87
CA HIS A 87 11.13 -11.01 -1.95
C HIS A 87 9.91 -11.14 -1.01
N LEU A 88 8.70 -11.31 -1.57
CA LEU A 88 7.46 -11.47 -0.80
C LEU A 88 7.49 -12.73 0.09
N THR A 89 8.00 -13.84 -0.45
CA THR A 89 8.12 -15.11 0.27
C THR A 89 9.12 -15.00 1.43
N SER A 90 10.28 -14.37 1.20
CA SER A 90 11.31 -14.19 2.24
C SER A 90 10.78 -13.40 3.42
N PHE A 91 10.03 -12.32 3.18
CA PHE A 91 9.37 -11.54 4.22
C PHE A 91 8.28 -12.35 4.93
N THR A 92 7.48 -13.10 4.18
CA THR A 92 6.41 -13.94 4.74
C THR A 92 6.97 -14.97 5.72
N LEU A 93 8.10 -15.60 5.38
CA LEU A 93 8.78 -16.58 6.24
C LEU A 93 9.45 -15.92 7.45
N SER A 94 10.17 -14.81 7.25
CA SER A 94 10.86 -14.11 8.35
C SER A 94 9.90 -13.43 9.32
N SER A 95 8.72 -13.01 8.87
CA SER A 95 7.72 -12.36 9.72
C SER A 95 6.89 -13.35 10.53
N PHE A 96 6.87 -14.62 10.16
CA PHE A 96 6.09 -15.65 10.85
C PHE A 96 6.44 -15.79 12.35
N PRO A 97 7.71 -15.89 12.79
CA PRO A 97 8.03 -15.92 14.21
C PRO A 97 7.56 -14.67 14.96
N GLN A 98 7.62 -13.52 14.31
CA GLN A 98 7.25 -12.23 14.90
C GLN A 98 5.73 -12.04 14.98
N LEU A 99 4.98 -12.61 14.05
CA LEU A 99 3.53 -12.75 14.13
C LEU A 99 3.16 -13.59 15.37
N PHE A 100 3.74 -14.78 15.52
CA PHE A 100 3.45 -15.68 16.65
C PHE A 100 3.97 -15.17 18.00
N ARG A 101 5.01 -14.33 18.03
CA ARG A 101 5.43 -13.63 19.26
C ARG A 101 4.31 -12.79 19.87
N ASN A 102 3.36 -12.34 19.06
CA ASN A 102 2.20 -11.58 19.53
C ASN A 102 1.03 -12.47 20.00
N PHE A 103 1.20 -13.80 20.05
CA PHE A 103 0.17 -14.73 20.51
C PHE A 103 -0.30 -14.43 21.94
N PHE A 104 0.63 -14.25 22.88
CA PHE A 104 0.30 -13.94 24.27
C PHE A 104 -0.25 -12.52 24.47
N TRP A 105 0.02 -11.62 23.53
CA TRP A 105 -0.58 -10.29 23.55
C TRP A 105 -2.09 -10.36 23.25
N LYS A 106 -2.55 -11.40 22.54
CA LYS A 106 -3.95 -11.69 22.20
C LYS A 106 -4.64 -10.49 21.52
N PRO A 107 -4.32 -10.22 20.25
CA PRO A 107 -5.00 -9.16 19.50
C PRO A 107 -6.48 -9.48 19.32
N ASP A 108 -7.31 -8.44 19.34
CA ASP A 108 -8.74 -8.53 18.99
C ASP A 108 -8.92 -8.51 17.46
N LEU A 109 -8.01 -7.83 16.76
CA LEU A 109 -8.07 -7.57 15.34
C LEU A 109 -6.68 -7.71 14.69
N VAL A 110 -6.63 -8.39 13.55
CA VAL A 110 -5.47 -8.46 12.66
C VAL A 110 -5.84 -7.80 11.34
N ILE A 111 -5.12 -6.75 10.97
CA ILE A 111 -5.27 -6.05 9.69
C ILE A 111 -4.10 -6.45 8.80
N CYS A 112 -4.37 -7.33 7.84
CA CYS A 112 -3.39 -7.73 6.83
C CYS A 112 -3.44 -6.77 5.64
N VAL A 113 -2.40 -5.96 5.45
CA VAL A 113 -2.35 -4.95 4.38
C VAL A 113 -1.78 -5.56 3.10
N ALA A 114 -2.56 -5.56 2.02
CA ALA A 114 -2.09 -5.93 0.70
C ALA A 114 -1.26 -4.77 0.12
N PRO A 115 -0.15 -5.05 -0.59
CA PRO A 115 -0.06 -6.10 -1.60
C PRO A 115 0.42 -7.48 -1.11
N THR A 116 0.83 -7.63 0.15
CA THR A 116 1.44 -8.87 0.68
C THR A 116 0.44 -10.00 0.97
N LEU A 117 -0.34 -10.44 -0.01
CA LEU A 117 -1.32 -11.54 0.16
C LEU A 117 -0.68 -12.87 0.59
N PHE A 118 0.64 -13.03 0.39
CA PHE A 118 1.42 -14.17 0.90
C PHE A 118 1.38 -14.29 2.42
N CYS A 119 1.14 -13.20 3.15
CA CYS A 119 0.99 -13.19 4.60
C CYS A 119 -0.36 -13.74 5.09
N VAL A 120 -1.39 -13.76 4.23
CA VAL A 120 -2.77 -14.12 4.60
C VAL A 120 -2.92 -15.55 5.15
N PRO A 121 -2.30 -16.62 4.60
CA PRO A 121 -2.34 -17.95 5.21
C PRO A 121 -1.91 -17.94 6.69
N PHE A 122 -0.81 -17.26 7.01
CA PHE A 122 -0.28 -17.17 8.36
C PHE A 122 -1.14 -16.26 9.24
N ALA A 123 -1.61 -15.13 8.72
CA ALA A 123 -2.55 -14.27 9.42
C ALA A 123 -3.85 -15.01 9.76
N LYS A 124 -4.35 -15.87 8.86
CA LYS A 124 -5.54 -16.68 9.10
C LYS A 124 -5.29 -17.71 10.18
N LEU A 125 -4.19 -18.45 10.12
CA LEU A 125 -3.83 -19.40 11.17
C LEU A 125 -3.72 -18.70 12.52
N PHE A 126 -3.01 -17.58 12.57
CA PHE A 126 -2.83 -16.77 13.77
C PHE A 126 -4.15 -16.24 14.32
N SER A 127 -5.03 -15.69 13.47
CA SER A 127 -6.36 -15.20 13.87
C SER A 127 -7.24 -16.31 14.46
N LYS A 128 -7.16 -17.54 13.92
CA LYS A 128 -7.89 -18.70 14.48
C LYS A 128 -7.42 -19.06 15.88
N VAL A 129 -6.10 -19.12 16.11
CA VAL A 129 -5.56 -19.52 17.42
C VAL A 129 -5.71 -18.43 18.49
N THR A 130 -5.72 -17.15 18.08
CA THR A 130 -5.95 -16.01 18.98
C THR A 130 -7.41 -15.62 19.12
N LYS A 131 -8.30 -16.18 18.29
CA LYS A 131 -9.71 -15.77 18.12
C LYS A 131 -9.89 -14.31 17.65
N ALA A 132 -8.84 -13.70 17.09
CA ALA A 132 -8.89 -12.37 16.52
C ALA A 132 -9.75 -12.34 15.23
N LYS A 133 -10.34 -11.20 14.91
CA LYS A 133 -10.91 -10.95 13.58
C LYS A 133 -9.79 -10.68 12.58
N LEU A 134 -9.92 -11.20 11.36
CA LEU A 134 -8.99 -10.95 10.26
C LEU A 134 -9.63 -10.02 9.23
N ILE A 135 -9.02 -8.86 9.03
CA ILE A 135 -9.34 -7.95 7.93
C ILE A 135 -8.19 -7.99 6.93
N ILE A 136 -8.51 -8.13 5.63
CA ILE A 136 -7.55 -7.83 4.56
C ILE A 136 -7.84 -6.42 4.07
N HIS A 137 -6.88 -5.51 4.19
CA HIS A 137 -6.99 -4.15 3.69
C HIS A 137 -6.22 -4.02 2.37
N ILE A 138 -6.92 -3.85 1.26
CA ILE A 138 -6.34 -3.80 -0.08
C ILE A 138 -6.03 -2.36 -0.45
N GLN A 139 -4.74 -2.02 -0.41
CA GLN A 139 -4.21 -0.76 -0.97
C GLN A 139 -3.92 -0.89 -2.47
N ASP A 140 -3.48 -2.07 -2.92
CA ASP A 140 -3.21 -2.35 -4.33
C ASP A 140 -3.42 -3.84 -4.67
N TYR A 141 -3.88 -4.11 -5.89
CA TYR A 141 -4.01 -5.45 -6.47
C TYR A 141 -2.70 -5.85 -7.18
N GLU A 142 -1.67 -6.18 -6.40
CA GLU A 142 -0.34 -6.53 -6.93
C GLU A 142 -0.37 -7.68 -7.94
N VAL A 143 -1.23 -8.67 -7.72
CA VAL A 143 -1.40 -9.81 -8.65
C VAL A 143 -1.82 -9.32 -10.03
N ASP A 144 -2.79 -8.42 -10.11
CA ASP A 144 -3.23 -7.86 -11.38
C ASP A 144 -2.22 -6.88 -11.96
N ALA A 145 -1.54 -6.11 -11.11
CA ALA A 145 -0.48 -5.19 -11.56
C ALA A 145 0.70 -5.96 -12.19
N MET A 146 1.07 -7.12 -11.64
CA MET A 146 2.11 -8.00 -12.19
C MET A 146 1.70 -8.67 -13.50
N PHE A 147 0.42 -9.03 -13.67
CA PHE A 147 -0.10 -9.61 -14.91
C PHE A 147 -0.41 -8.58 -15.99
N GLY A 148 -0.85 -7.37 -15.62
CA GLY A 148 -1.06 -6.28 -16.56
C GLY A 148 0.24 -5.73 -17.16
N LEU A 149 1.36 -5.85 -16.43
CA LEU A 149 2.71 -5.49 -16.92
C LEU A 149 3.37 -6.62 -17.73
N ASN A 150 3.07 -7.88 -17.43
CA ASN A 150 3.53 -9.02 -18.22
C ASN A 150 2.44 -9.45 -19.19
N LEU A 151 2.38 -8.80 -20.34
CA LEU A 151 1.58 -9.24 -21.49
C LEU A 151 1.75 -10.77 -21.71
N ALA A 152 0.69 -11.49 -21.37
CA ALA A 152 0.21 -12.73 -22.00
C ALA A 152 0.99 -14.08 -21.93
N ASN A 153 2.17 -14.26 -21.32
CA ASN A 153 2.95 -15.48 -21.63
C ASN A 153 3.02 -16.68 -20.64
N THR A 154 2.20 -16.78 -19.58
CA THR A 154 2.12 -18.04 -18.78
C THR A 154 0.72 -18.31 -18.19
N GLY A 155 -0.21 -18.80 -19.02
CA GLY A 155 -1.61 -19.03 -18.62
C GLY A 155 -1.80 -19.89 -17.34
N GLY A 156 -0.93 -20.87 -17.09
CA GLY A 156 -1.00 -21.72 -15.89
C GLY A 156 -0.68 -20.99 -14.58
N LEU A 157 0.41 -20.21 -14.55
CA LEU A 157 0.80 -19.43 -13.38
C LEU A 157 -0.21 -18.32 -13.07
N SER A 158 -0.79 -17.70 -14.11
CA SER A 158 -1.84 -16.70 -13.91
C SER A 158 -3.10 -17.29 -13.27
N LYS A 159 -3.54 -18.46 -13.72
CA LYS A 159 -4.69 -19.17 -13.10
C LYS A 159 -4.41 -19.53 -11.65
N LEU A 160 -3.20 -20.01 -11.35
CA LEU A 160 -2.81 -20.35 -9.98
C LEU A 160 -2.79 -19.11 -9.07
N ALA A 161 -2.19 -18.01 -9.52
CA ALA A 161 -2.13 -16.77 -8.75
C ALA A 161 -3.52 -16.17 -8.50
N ARG A 162 -4.41 -16.17 -9.51
CA ARG A 162 -5.81 -15.73 -9.33
C ARG A 162 -6.57 -16.63 -8.35
N ARG A 163 -6.34 -17.94 -8.41
CA ARG A 163 -6.94 -18.90 -7.48
C ARG A 163 -6.42 -18.70 -6.05
N PHE A 164 -5.13 -18.45 -5.90
CA PHE A 164 -4.50 -18.15 -4.61
C PHE A 164 -5.04 -16.84 -4.03
N GLU A 165 -5.10 -15.77 -4.82
CA GLU A 165 -5.66 -14.49 -4.42
C GLU A 165 -7.13 -14.63 -3.97
N LYS A 166 -7.97 -15.27 -4.79
CA LYS A 166 -9.37 -15.56 -4.46
C LYS A 166 -9.48 -16.36 -3.17
N TRP A 167 -8.64 -17.37 -2.99
CA TRP A 167 -8.59 -18.16 -1.77
C TRP A 167 -8.22 -17.28 -0.57
N CYS A 168 -7.17 -16.44 -0.65
CA CYS A 168 -6.75 -15.54 0.42
C CYS A 168 -7.89 -14.60 0.83
N LEU A 169 -8.51 -13.92 -0.14
CA LEU A 169 -9.62 -13.00 0.10
C LEU A 169 -10.81 -13.70 0.77
N SER A 170 -11.10 -14.94 0.39
CA SER A 170 -12.18 -15.73 1.01
C SER A 170 -11.93 -16.14 2.47
N LYS A 171 -10.68 -16.04 2.97
CA LYS A 171 -10.33 -16.41 4.35
C LYS A 171 -10.50 -15.27 5.35
N ALA A 172 -10.58 -14.03 4.89
CA ALA A 172 -10.80 -12.89 5.75
C ALA A 172 -12.22 -12.87 6.30
N ASP A 173 -12.40 -12.34 7.52
CA ASP A 173 -13.72 -12.02 8.04
C ASP A 173 -14.32 -10.83 7.27
N PHE A 174 -13.49 -9.81 7.01
CA PHE A 174 -13.83 -8.66 6.17
C PHE A 174 -12.69 -8.31 5.20
N VAL A 175 -13.04 -7.69 4.07
CA VAL A 175 -12.10 -7.13 3.12
C VAL A 175 -12.39 -5.64 2.97
N SER A 176 -11.41 -4.80 3.24
CA SER A 176 -11.52 -3.36 3.04
C SER A 176 -10.69 -2.89 1.86
N THR A 177 -11.11 -1.81 1.18
CA THR A 177 -10.40 -1.23 0.04
C THR A 177 -10.56 0.29 0.00
N ILE A 178 -9.72 0.96 -0.79
CA ILE A 178 -9.66 2.42 -0.87
C ILE A 178 -10.58 3.07 -1.91
N SER A 179 -11.30 2.29 -2.73
CA SER A 179 -12.24 2.79 -3.75
C SER A 179 -13.40 1.83 -3.98
N ASN A 180 -14.56 2.36 -4.38
CA ASN A 180 -15.73 1.55 -4.74
C ASN A 180 -15.42 0.58 -5.89
N THR A 181 -14.67 1.01 -6.90
CA THR A 181 -14.24 0.13 -8.00
C THR A 181 -13.39 -1.03 -7.49
N MET A 182 -12.54 -0.81 -6.48
CA MET A 182 -11.79 -1.89 -5.84
C MET A 182 -12.69 -2.80 -4.99
N ILE A 183 -13.77 -2.29 -4.38
CA ILE A 183 -14.78 -3.14 -3.73
C ILE A 183 -15.43 -4.06 -4.75
N ASP A 184 -15.92 -3.52 -5.87
CA ASP A 184 -16.56 -4.30 -6.92
C ASP A 184 -15.61 -5.38 -7.45
N LYS A 185 -14.33 -5.04 -7.56
CA LYS A 185 -13.27 -5.98 -7.91
C LYS A 185 -13.07 -7.07 -6.86
N ALA A 186 -13.05 -6.74 -5.56
CA ALA A 186 -13.00 -7.76 -4.50
C ALA A 186 -14.21 -8.70 -4.56
N VAL A 187 -15.39 -8.16 -4.83
CA VAL A 187 -16.64 -8.92 -4.99
C VAL A 187 -16.56 -9.86 -6.20
N SER A 188 -16.08 -9.37 -7.34
CA SER A 188 -15.85 -10.20 -8.54
C SER A 188 -14.87 -11.36 -8.29
N LYS A 189 -13.94 -11.18 -7.33
CA LYS A 189 -12.98 -12.19 -6.89
C LYS A 189 -13.55 -13.15 -5.84
N GLY A 190 -14.82 -13.02 -5.46
CA GLY A 190 -15.55 -13.97 -4.60
C GLY A 190 -15.72 -13.54 -3.15
N VAL A 191 -15.43 -12.28 -2.81
CA VAL A 191 -15.75 -11.72 -1.49
C VAL A 191 -17.25 -11.41 -1.44
N LYS A 192 -17.94 -11.78 -0.35
CA LYS A 192 -19.33 -11.41 -0.15
C LYS A 192 -19.44 -9.89 0.04
N ARG A 193 -20.35 -9.22 -0.66
CA ARG A 193 -20.54 -7.75 -0.55
C ARG A 193 -20.73 -7.26 0.89
N GLN A 194 -21.50 -7.98 1.69
CA GLN A 194 -21.74 -7.65 3.11
C GLN A 194 -20.47 -7.74 3.99
N ASN A 195 -19.42 -8.43 3.52
CA ASN A 195 -18.13 -8.55 4.19
C ASN A 195 -17.12 -7.54 3.62
N THR A 196 -17.55 -6.60 2.77
CA THR A 196 -16.68 -5.54 2.24
C THR A 196 -16.83 -4.26 3.04
N ILE A 197 -15.73 -3.52 3.20
CA ILE A 197 -15.69 -2.25 3.92
C ILE A 197 -15.04 -1.20 3.02
N PHE A 198 -15.73 -0.10 2.75
CA PHE A 198 -15.12 1.05 2.10
C PHE A 198 -14.26 1.81 3.12
N PHE A 199 -12.95 1.83 2.88
CA PHE A 199 -11.98 2.47 3.78
C PHE A 199 -10.96 3.25 2.93
N PRO A 200 -11.31 4.49 2.50
CA PRO A 200 -10.47 5.31 1.64
C PRO A 200 -9.24 5.84 2.37
N ASN A 201 -8.20 6.16 1.59
CA ASN A 201 -7.06 6.92 2.10
C ASN A 201 -7.46 8.38 2.36
N TRP A 202 -6.72 9.05 3.24
CA TRP A 202 -6.92 10.45 3.61
C TRP A 202 -5.87 11.36 2.97
N SER A 203 -6.10 12.67 3.06
CA SER A 203 -5.17 13.71 2.64
C SER A 203 -4.91 14.69 3.78
N GLU A 204 -3.77 15.39 3.71
CA GLU A 204 -3.36 16.39 4.69
C GLU A 204 -4.04 17.73 4.40
N LEU A 205 -5.32 17.84 4.74
CA LEU A 205 -6.16 19.00 4.41
C LEU A 205 -5.61 20.32 4.94
N ASP A 206 -4.89 20.30 6.07
CA ASP A 206 -4.35 21.51 6.68
C ASP A 206 -3.27 22.19 5.81
N LYS A 207 -2.59 21.45 4.91
CA LYS A 207 -1.63 22.03 3.95
C LYS A 207 -2.29 22.85 2.85
N PHE A 208 -3.61 22.71 2.66
CA PHE A 208 -4.35 23.36 1.57
C PHE A 208 -5.31 24.44 2.08
N LYS A 209 -5.20 24.82 3.36
CA LYS A 209 -5.96 25.93 3.94
C LYS A 209 -5.16 27.23 3.83
N ASN A 210 -5.87 28.36 3.75
CA ASN A 210 -5.28 29.70 3.79
C ASN A 210 -4.23 30.01 2.70
N ILE A 211 -4.41 29.47 1.49
CA ILE A 211 -3.55 29.81 0.34
C ILE A 211 -3.80 31.27 -0.03
N LEU A 212 -2.78 32.13 0.06
CA LEU A 212 -2.89 33.54 -0.29
C LEU A 212 -2.68 33.72 -1.80
N PHE A 213 -3.34 34.72 -2.37
CA PHE A 213 -3.18 35.05 -3.80
C PHE A 213 -1.71 35.36 -4.15
N LYS A 214 -0.98 36.02 -3.24
CA LYS A 214 0.44 36.32 -3.36
C LYS A 214 1.30 35.05 -3.53
N ASP A 215 0.98 33.97 -2.81
CA ASP A 215 1.71 32.70 -2.91
C ASP A 215 1.55 32.07 -4.31
N ILE A 216 0.38 32.27 -4.92
CA ILE A 216 0.07 31.79 -6.28
C ILE A 216 0.87 32.60 -7.32
N GLU A 217 0.95 33.92 -7.14
CA GLU A 217 1.73 34.80 -8.02
C GLU A 217 3.23 34.47 -7.94
N GLU A 218 3.78 34.36 -6.73
CA GLU A 218 5.19 34.00 -6.52
C GLU A 218 5.52 32.62 -7.12
N PHE A 219 4.63 31.64 -6.96
CA PHE A 219 4.79 30.31 -7.58
C PHE A 219 4.81 30.39 -9.12
N ARG A 220 3.93 31.22 -9.72
CA ARG A 220 3.90 31.42 -11.18
C ARG A 220 5.16 32.08 -11.68
N GLU A 221 5.61 33.17 -11.04
CA GLU A 221 6.82 33.89 -11.40
C GLU A 221 8.05 32.97 -11.31
N GLY A 222 8.18 32.19 -10.24
CA GLY A 222 9.29 31.25 -10.06
C GLY A 222 9.39 30.16 -11.13
N LEU A 223 8.28 29.84 -11.79
CA LEU A 223 8.23 28.87 -12.90
C LEU A 223 8.15 29.53 -14.29
N ASN A 224 8.27 30.87 -14.37
CA ASN A 224 8.08 31.65 -15.60
C ASN A 224 6.73 31.37 -16.30
N LEU A 225 5.68 31.15 -15.52
CA LEU A 225 4.35 30.84 -16.05
C LEU A 225 3.56 32.14 -16.28
N PRO A 226 2.96 32.34 -17.47
CA PRO A 226 2.21 33.54 -17.77
C PRO A 226 0.95 33.66 -16.90
N SER A 227 0.70 34.86 -16.37
CA SER A 227 -0.46 35.16 -15.51
C SER A 227 -1.80 35.07 -16.24
N ASN A 228 -1.80 35.24 -17.57
CA ASN A 228 -2.99 35.20 -18.42
C ASN A 228 -3.31 33.81 -19.00
N ARG A 229 -2.64 32.74 -18.56
CA ARG A 229 -2.94 31.37 -18.99
C ARG A 229 -3.38 30.46 -17.85
N LYS A 230 -4.27 29.53 -18.19
CA LYS A 230 -4.66 28.42 -17.30
C LYS A 230 -3.53 27.40 -17.25
N ILE A 231 -3.21 26.90 -16.06
CA ILE A 231 -2.19 25.88 -15.87
C ILE A 231 -2.89 24.52 -15.80
N ILE A 232 -2.54 23.61 -16.69
CA ILE A 232 -2.95 22.21 -16.69
C ILE A 232 -1.77 21.41 -16.17
N LEU A 233 -1.85 20.97 -14.91
CA LEU A 233 -0.75 20.28 -14.26
C LEU A 233 -1.01 18.78 -14.16
N TYR A 234 -0.07 17.98 -14.66
CA TYR A 234 0.04 16.58 -14.27
C TYR A 234 1.04 16.41 -13.12
N SER A 235 0.59 15.84 -12.00
CA SER A 235 1.45 15.51 -10.86
C SER A 235 1.27 14.04 -10.50
N GLY A 236 2.24 13.22 -10.89
CA GLY A 236 2.20 11.78 -10.68
C GLY A 236 3.40 11.08 -11.32
N ASN A 237 3.42 9.75 -11.24
CA ASN A 237 4.45 8.95 -11.90
C ASN A 237 4.33 9.06 -13.41
N VAL A 238 5.45 9.16 -14.12
CA VAL A 238 5.50 9.11 -15.59
C VAL A 238 5.75 7.67 -16.02
N GLY A 239 4.75 7.02 -16.60
CA GLY A 239 4.87 5.65 -17.08
C GLY A 239 3.68 5.23 -17.95
N ASP A 240 3.82 4.08 -18.63
CA ASP A 240 2.86 3.58 -19.62
C ASP A 240 1.44 3.37 -19.07
N LYS A 241 1.30 3.23 -17.74
CA LYS A 241 0.01 3.00 -17.09
C LYS A 241 -0.80 4.28 -16.87
N GLN A 242 -0.18 5.44 -17.02
CA GLN A 242 -0.77 6.72 -16.65
C GLN A 242 -1.44 7.43 -17.82
N GLY A 243 -1.31 6.92 -19.05
CA GLY A 243 -2.02 7.43 -20.22
C GLY A 243 -1.61 8.85 -20.61
N LEU A 244 -0.35 9.21 -20.38
CA LEU A 244 0.15 10.59 -20.53
C LEU A 244 0.29 11.02 -21.99
N GLU A 245 0.21 10.08 -22.93
CA GLU A 245 0.13 10.34 -24.37
C GLU A 245 -1.04 11.25 -24.75
N ILE A 246 -2.08 11.33 -23.93
CA ILE A 246 -3.20 12.25 -24.15
C ILE A 246 -2.81 13.72 -23.94
N ILE A 247 -1.77 14.02 -23.15
CA ILE A 247 -1.40 15.40 -22.81
C ILE A 247 -0.94 16.16 -24.07
N PRO A 248 -0.01 15.65 -24.90
CA PRO A 248 0.32 16.27 -26.19
C PRO A 248 -0.88 16.47 -27.14
N ASP A 249 -1.82 15.52 -27.17
CA ASP A 249 -3.00 15.60 -28.02
C ASP A 249 -3.93 16.74 -27.59
N ILE A 250 -4.13 16.91 -26.28
CA ILE A 250 -4.92 18.02 -25.72
C ILE A 250 -4.17 19.35 -25.92
N ALA A 251 -2.85 19.37 -25.73
CA ALA A 251 -2.04 20.58 -25.90
C ALA A 251 -2.06 21.11 -27.34
N SER A 252 -2.25 20.24 -28.32
CA SER A 252 -2.34 20.60 -29.74
C SER A 252 -3.76 21.04 -30.16
N ASN A 253 -4.75 20.89 -29.29
CA ASN A 253 -6.14 21.19 -29.60
C ASN A 253 -6.42 22.71 -29.43
N PRO A 254 -6.93 23.41 -30.46
CA PRO A 254 -7.23 24.84 -30.40
C PRO A 254 -8.17 25.25 -29.26
N ALA A 255 -9.00 24.34 -28.76
CA ALA A 255 -9.88 24.59 -27.62
C ALA A 255 -9.12 24.93 -26.32
N PHE A 256 -7.82 24.64 -26.24
CA PHE A 256 -6.96 24.89 -25.08
C PHE A 256 -5.87 25.93 -25.35
N SER A 257 -6.05 26.82 -26.33
CA SER A 257 -5.07 27.86 -26.69
C SER A 257 -4.76 28.87 -25.59
N ASP A 258 -5.65 28.98 -24.59
CA ASP A 258 -5.49 29.82 -23.39
C ASP A 258 -4.76 29.11 -22.23
N SER A 259 -4.31 27.89 -22.44
CA SER A 259 -3.73 27.01 -21.42
C SER A 259 -2.23 26.76 -21.63
N ILE A 260 -1.56 26.35 -20.57
CA ILE A 260 -0.20 25.82 -20.55
C ILE A 260 -0.23 24.46 -19.84
N PHE A 261 0.49 23.47 -20.38
CA PHE A 261 0.53 22.08 -19.90
C PHE A 261 1.87 21.78 -19.24
#